data_AF-A0A545SB19-F1
#
_entry.id   AF-A0A545SB19-F1
#
_cell.length_a   1.000
_cell.length_b   1.000
_cell.length_c   1.000
_cell.angle_alpha   90.00
_cell.angle_beta   90.00
_cell.angle_gamma   90.00
#
_symmetry.space_group_name_H-M   'P 1'
#
loop_
_entity.id
_entity.type
_entity.pdbx_description
1 polymer ?
#
loop_
_entity_poly.entity_id
_entity_poly.type
_entity_poly.pdbx_seq_one_letter_code
_entity_poly.pdbx_strand_id
1 'polypeptide(L)'
;MKKITRYSSILIMISFIAIGCSEPSDTKEVKKIPIIWVNPTNAICKANGGEIFINECRAKWEDAPKICKAFGARLPTFDELKSAMTDCGGVLNEVNMNENNQTYQKCREELGFSNSWYWSSTEVNSLKGACLEFEMGYD
;
A
#
# COMPACT_ATOMS: atom_id res chain seq x y z
N MET A 1 63.62 -33.50 -35.41
CA MET A 1 63.15 -33.43 -36.83
C MET A 1 61.72 -33.95 -36.90
N LYS A 2 60.93 -33.37 -37.82
CA LYS A 2 59.55 -33.68 -38.24
C LYS A 2 58.39 -33.20 -37.35
N LYS A 3 57.89 -32.03 -37.76
CA LYS A 3 56.53 -31.51 -37.57
C LYS A 3 55.51 -32.49 -38.16
N ILE A 4 54.38 -32.69 -37.48
CA ILE A 4 53.12 -33.08 -38.13
C ILE A 4 52.03 -32.16 -37.59
N THR A 5 51.65 -31.23 -38.46
CA THR A 5 50.51 -30.34 -38.36
C THR A 5 49.24 -31.15 -38.65
N ARG A 6 48.22 -31.07 -37.80
CA ARG A 6 46.84 -31.38 -38.18
C ARG A 6 45.97 -30.17 -37.91
N TYR A 7 45.65 -29.46 -38.98
CA TYR A 7 44.51 -28.56 -39.07
C TYR A 7 43.24 -29.40 -39.13
N SER A 8 42.23 -29.08 -38.32
CA SER A 8 40.84 -29.36 -38.70
C SER A 8 39.87 -28.45 -37.96
N SER A 9 39.05 -27.79 -38.75
CA SER A 9 37.73 -27.24 -38.43
C SER A 9 37.67 -25.87 -37.74
N ILE A 10 37.60 -24.86 -38.60
CA ILE A 10 36.93 -23.58 -38.39
C ILE A 10 35.41 -23.80 -38.43
N LEU A 11 34.70 -23.30 -37.41
CA LEU A 11 33.33 -22.76 -37.42
C LEU A 11 33.16 -22.09 -36.03
N ILE A 12 33.34 -20.78 -35.83
CA ILE A 12 32.48 -19.64 -36.23
C ILE A 12 31.01 -20.04 -36.05
N MET A 13 30.31 -19.67 -34.98
CA MET A 13 29.96 -18.30 -34.60
C MET A 13 29.77 -18.18 -33.09
N ILE A 14 30.29 -17.10 -32.53
CA ILE A 14 29.89 -16.55 -31.24
C ILE A 14 28.53 -15.87 -31.45
N SER A 15 27.45 -16.46 -30.97
CA SER A 15 26.16 -15.77 -30.82
C SER A 15 26.09 -15.14 -29.43
N PHE A 16 26.80 -14.02 -29.25
CA PHE A 16 26.36 -13.02 -28.28
C PHE A 16 25.20 -12.27 -28.93
N ILE A 17 23.98 -12.65 -28.58
CA ILE A 17 22.85 -11.75 -28.73
C ILE A 17 22.64 -11.11 -27.35
N ALA A 18 23.47 -10.11 -27.06
CA ALA A 18 23.09 -9.07 -26.12
C ALA A 18 22.06 -8.18 -26.84
N ILE A 19 20.78 -8.57 -26.81
CA ILE A 19 19.71 -7.61 -27.04
C ILE A 19 19.61 -6.80 -25.75
N GLY A 20 20.38 -5.71 -25.72
CA GLY A 20 20.00 -4.53 -24.97
C GLY A 20 18.77 -3.95 -25.65
N CYS A 21 17.63 -4.05 -24.99
CA CYS A 21 16.52 -3.14 -25.18
C CYS A 21 16.47 -2.23 -23.95
N SER A 22 17.27 -1.19 -23.96
CA SER A 22 16.93 0.10 -23.33
C SER A 22 16.53 0.98 -24.53
N GLU A 23 15.45 1.74 -24.58
CA GLU A 23 14.66 2.49 -23.58
C GLU A 23 13.27 2.78 -24.23
N PRO A 24 12.42 3.65 -23.69
CA PRO A 24 12.00 3.86 -22.30
C PRO A 24 10.53 3.43 -22.19
N SER A 25 10.17 2.70 -21.13
CA SER A 25 8.78 2.80 -20.68
C SER A 25 8.64 4.20 -20.10
N ASP A 26 8.16 5.14 -20.91
CA ASP A 26 7.46 6.35 -20.47
C ASP A 26 6.19 5.95 -19.70
N THR A 27 6.34 5.14 -18.66
CA THR A 27 5.58 5.40 -17.45
C THR A 27 6.10 6.75 -17.01
N LYS A 28 5.40 7.80 -17.47
CA LYS A 28 5.31 9.03 -16.68
C LYS A 28 5.13 8.53 -15.26
N GLU A 29 6.16 8.67 -14.43
CA GLU A 29 5.98 8.61 -13.00
C GLU A 29 4.98 9.73 -12.74
N VAL A 30 3.70 9.39 -12.77
CA VAL A 30 2.66 10.20 -12.17
C VAL A 30 3.11 10.20 -10.73
N LYS A 31 3.80 11.28 -10.35
CA LYS A 31 4.31 11.50 -9.01
C LYS A 31 3.11 11.30 -8.09
N LYS A 32 3.00 10.09 -7.54
CA LYS A 32 1.84 9.64 -6.78
C LYS A 32 1.81 10.59 -5.61
N ILE A 33 0.82 11.47 -5.55
CA ILE A 33 0.72 12.42 -4.43
C ILE A 33 0.67 11.53 -3.19
N PRO A 34 1.63 11.68 -2.27
CA PRO A 34 1.69 10.82 -1.10
C PRO A 34 0.37 11.01 -0.35
N ILE A 35 -0.34 9.91 -0.13
CA ILE A 35 -1.57 9.97 0.62
C ILE A 35 -1.20 10.06 2.09
N ILE A 36 -1.56 11.17 2.73
CA ILE A 36 -1.27 11.44 4.12
C ILE A 36 -2.54 11.17 4.92
N TRP A 37 -2.46 10.30 5.92
CA TRP A 37 -3.58 10.11 6.84
C TRP A 37 -3.62 11.18 7.89
N VAL A 38 -4.84 11.61 8.15
CA VAL A 38 -5.12 12.70 9.06
C VAL A 38 -6.11 12.22 10.09
N ASN A 39 -5.81 12.54 11.34
CA ASN A 39 -6.70 12.29 12.46
C ASN A 39 -7.53 13.55 12.73
N PRO A 40 -8.87 13.48 12.64
CA PRO A 40 -9.73 14.60 12.98
C PRO A 40 -9.47 15.08 14.41
N THR A 41 -9.55 16.40 14.63
CA THR A 41 -9.48 16.93 15.99
C THR A 41 -10.66 16.43 16.82
N ASN A 42 -10.50 16.39 18.15
CA ASN A 42 -11.57 16.04 19.08
C ASN A 42 -12.85 16.86 18.85
N ALA A 43 -12.70 18.14 18.50
CA ALA A 43 -13.82 19.02 18.22
C ALA A 43 -14.54 18.63 16.92
N ILE A 44 -13.80 18.39 15.84
CA ILE A 44 -14.39 17.99 14.55
C ILE A 44 -15.06 16.62 14.65
N CYS A 45 -14.41 15.66 15.31
CA CYS A 45 -14.96 14.32 15.52
C CYS A 45 -16.33 14.37 16.20
N LYS A 46 -16.39 14.99 17.39
CA LYS A 46 -17.62 15.05 18.20
C LYS A 46 -18.74 15.87 17.55
N ALA A 47 -18.39 16.97 16.87
CA ALA A 47 -19.37 17.81 16.19
C ALA A 47 -20.04 17.13 14.98
N ASN A 48 -19.43 16.06 14.46
CA ASN A 48 -19.88 15.39 13.23
C ASN A 48 -20.31 13.93 13.45
N GLY A 49 -20.68 13.55 14.68
CA GLY A 49 -21.26 12.23 14.98
C GLY A 49 -20.26 11.18 15.48
N GLY A 50 -18.97 11.52 15.55
CA GLY A 50 -17.95 10.65 16.10
C GLY A 50 -17.80 10.79 17.61
N GLU A 51 -17.08 9.84 18.20
CA GLU A 51 -16.64 9.80 19.58
C GLU A 51 -15.11 9.65 19.64
N ILE A 52 -14.52 10.12 20.74
CA ILE A 52 -13.08 9.95 20.97
C ILE A 52 -12.86 8.75 21.87
N PHE A 53 -12.11 7.78 21.36
CA PHE A 53 -11.71 6.58 22.10
C PHE A 53 -10.22 6.33 21.91
N ILE A 54 -9.45 6.27 23.01
CA ILE A 54 -7.98 6.09 23.01
C ILE A 54 -7.31 7.05 21.99
N ASN A 55 -7.63 8.35 22.07
CA ASN A 55 -7.09 9.39 21.17
C ASN A 55 -7.43 9.25 19.68
N GLU A 56 -8.37 8.36 19.31
CA GLU A 56 -8.83 8.18 17.94
C GLU A 56 -10.29 8.60 17.79
N CYS A 57 -10.62 9.13 16.60
CA CYS A 57 -12.00 9.41 16.24
C CYS A 57 -12.68 8.14 15.72
N ARG A 58 -13.64 7.61 16.48
CA ARG A 58 -14.51 6.51 16.05
C ARG A 58 -15.86 7.06 15.65
N ALA A 59 -16.44 6.50 14.61
CA ALA A 59 -17.77 6.88 14.17
C ALA A 59 -18.39 5.71 13.42
N LYS A 60 -19.72 5.72 13.32
CA LYS A 60 -20.41 4.88 12.34
C LYS A 60 -19.99 5.27 10.94
N TRP A 61 -20.08 4.32 10.01
CA TRP A 61 -19.73 4.59 8.61
C TRP A 61 -20.52 5.76 8.03
N GLU A 62 -21.81 5.90 8.36
CA GLU A 62 -22.68 7.00 7.89
C GLU A 62 -22.17 8.41 8.25
N ASP A 63 -21.48 8.54 9.39
CA ASP A 63 -20.92 9.81 9.86
C ASP A 63 -19.48 10.04 9.37
N ALA A 64 -18.76 8.99 8.99
CA ALA A 64 -17.36 9.06 8.61
C ALA A 64 -17.08 10.00 7.40
N PRO A 65 -17.86 9.97 6.29
CA PRO A 65 -17.67 10.93 5.19
C PRO A 65 -17.80 12.39 5.64
N LYS A 66 -18.77 12.66 6.53
CA LYS A 66 -19.03 14.00 7.07
C LYS A 66 -17.86 14.48 7.92
N ILE A 67 -17.34 13.63 8.80
CA ILE A 67 -16.17 13.93 9.64
C ILE A 67 -14.94 14.25 8.77
N CYS A 68 -14.60 13.39 7.80
CA CYS A 68 -13.47 13.62 6.91
C CYS A 68 -13.62 14.93 6.14
N LYS A 69 -14.81 15.21 5.60
CA LYS A 69 -15.10 16.45 4.88
C LYS A 69 -14.95 17.69 5.76
N ALA A 70 -15.42 17.64 7.02
CA ALA A 70 -15.29 18.73 7.97
C ALA A 70 -13.81 19.03 8.34
N PHE A 71 -12.94 18.03 8.21
CA PHE A 71 -11.49 18.17 8.37
C PHE A 71 -10.77 18.66 7.10
N GLY A 72 -11.46 18.79 5.96
CA GLY A 72 -10.84 19.10 4.67
C GLY A 72 -10.20 17.88 3.99
N ALA A 73 -10.61 16.69 4.38
CA ALA A 73 -10.18 15.42 3.81
C ALA A 73 -11.36 14.64 3.19
N ARG A 74 -11.09 13.41 2.76
CA ARG A 74 -12.12 12.45 2.34
C ARG A 74 -11.80 11.07 2.90
N LEU A 75 -12.79 10.19 2.91
CA LEU A 75 -12.54 8.78 3.12
C LEU A 75 -11.65 8.22 2.00
N PRO A 76 -10.69 7.35 2.33
CA PRO A 76 -9.90 6.65 1.33
C PRO A 76 -10.75 5.62 0.59
N THR A 77 -10.41 5.31 -0.66
CA THR A 77 -10.94 4.12 -1.32
C THR A 77 -10.29 2.86 -0.75
N PHE A 78 -10.89 1.72 -1.02
CA PHE A 78 -10.32 0.44 -0.61
C PHE A 78 -8.95 0.16 -1.24
N ASP A 79 -8.79 0.50 -2.52
CA ASP A 79 -7.51 0.36 -3.22
C ASP A 79 -6.43 1.27 -2.66
N GLU A 80 -6.80 2.46 -2.15
CA GLU A 80 -5.87 3.36 -1.48
C GLU A 80 -5.41 2.80 -0.13
N LEU A 81 -6.31 2.23 0.66
CA LEU A 81 -5.95 1.53 1.90
C LEU A 81 -5.04 0.34 1.63
N LYS A 82 -5.40 -0.51 0.66
CA LYS A 82 -4.61 -1.66 0.25
C LYS A 82 -3.22 -1.24 -0.23
N SER A 83 -3.16 -0.23 -1.10
CA SER A 83 -1.89 0.29 -1.60
C SER A 83 -1.01 0.81 -0.47
N ALA A 84 -1.56 1.62 0.43
CA ALA A 84 -0.79 2.18 1.54
C ALA A 84 -0.21 1.08 2.46
N MET A 85 -0.96 -0.01 2.66
CA MET A 85 -0.48 -1.18 3.40
C MET A 85 0.63 -1.94 2.67
N THR A 86 0.41 -2.26 1.39
CA THR A 86 1.39 -3.04 0.59
C THR A 86 2.64 -2.24 0.26
N ASP A 87 2.52 -0.93 0.09
CA ASP A 87 3.65 -0.01 -0.13
C ASP A 87 4.57 0.04 1.11
N CYS A 88 4.02 -0.22 2.31
CA CYS A 88 4.79 -0.41 3.55
C CYS A 88 5.33 -1.84 3.75
N GLY A 89 5.19 -2.73 2.76
CA GLY A 89 5.60 -4.13 2.87
C GLY A 89 4.67 -5.00 3.73
N GLY A 90 3.45 -4.51 4.00
CA GLY A 90 2.41 -5.29 4.64
C GLY A 90 1.85 -6.37 3.70
N VAL A 91 1.58 -7.55 4.24
CA VAL A 91 0.99 -8.68 3.50
C VAL A 91 -0.50 -8.71 3.77
N LEU A 92 -1.30 -8.60 2.72
CA LEU A 92 -2.76 -8.64 2.84
C LEU A 92 -3.19 -9.98 3.39
N ASN A 93 -4.19 -9.93 4.27
CA ASN A 93 -4.76 -11.07 4.95
C ASN A 93 -3.86 -11.82 5.96
N GLU A 94 -2.74 -11.23 6.37
CA GLU A 94 -1.75 -11.87 7.23
C GLU A 94 -1.45 -11.02 8.48
N VAL A 95 -2.41 -10.98 9.42
CA VAL A 95 -2.30 -10.20 10.68
C VAL A 95 -0.98 -10.50 11.41
N ASN A 96 -0.71 -11.79 11.66
CA ASN A 96 0.46 -12.22 12.43
C ASN A 96 1.77 -11.84 11.74
N MET A 97 1.83 -11.87 10.40
CA MET A 97 3.05 -11.47 9.68
C MET A 97 3.29 -9.97 9.83
N ASN A 98 2.24 -9.18 9.72
CA ASN A 98 2.32 -7.72 9.82
C ASN A 98 2.63 -7.25 11.24
N GLU A 99 2.06 -7.89 12.26
CA GLU A 99 2.37 -7.62 13.66
C GLU A 99 3.81 -7.96 14.04
N ASN A 100 4.46 -8.89 13.34
CA ASN A 100 5.86 -9.23 13.60
C ASN A 100 6.84 -8.53 12.64
N ASN A 101 6.34 -7.71 11.70
CA ASN A 101 7.16 -6.99 10.73
C ASN A 101 7.43 -5.55 11.20
N GLN A 102 8.60 -5.32 11.81
CA GLN A 102 9.01 -4.00 12.32
C GLN A 102 9.08 -2.93 11.23
N THR A 103 9.49 -3.29 10.01
CA THR A 103 9.55 -2.35 8.87
C THR A 103 8.16 -1.84 8.53
N TYR A 104 7.18 -2.75 8.44
CA TYR A 104 5.78 -2.40 8.21
C TYR A 104 5.21 -1.54 9.34
N GLN A 105 5.46 -1.91 10.61
CA GLN A 105 4.99 -1.16 11.77
C GLN A 105 5.50 0.28 11.77
N LYS A 106 6.79 0.49 11.51
CA LYS A 106 7.36 1.82 11.44
C LYS A 106 6.79 2.63 10.28
N CYS A 107 6.69 2.03 9.09
CA CYS A 107 6.17 2.70 7.90
C CYS A 107 4.70 3.13 8.07
N ARG A 108 3.84 2.26 8.60
CA ARG A 108 2.43 2.60 8.79
C ARG A 108 2.25 3.73 9.82
N GLU A 109 3.06 3.75 10.88
CA GLU A 109 3.04 4.83 11.88
C GLU A 109 3.46 6.17 11.27
N GLU A 110 4.48 6.17 10.41
CA GLU A 110 4.90 7.35 9.65
C GLU A 110 3.80 7.86 8.69
N LEU A 111 2.97 6.96 8.15
CA LEU A 111 1.78 7.31 7.35
C LEU A 111 0.58 7.75 8.19
N GLY A 112 0.64 7.62 9.52
CA GLY A 112 -0.44 7.99 10.44
C GLY A 112 -1.44 6.85 10.71
N PHE A 113 -1.15 5.61 10.30
CA PHE A 113 -1.94 4.44 10.67
C PHE A 113 -1.55 3.93 12.07
N SER A 114 -2.58 3.56 12.81
CA SER A 114 -2.53 2.85 14.09
C SER A 114 -3.02 1.40 13.96
N ASN A 115 -3.07 0.69 15.09
CA ASN A 115 -3.61 -0.67 15.17
C ASN A 115 -5.15 -0.67 15.34
N SER A 116 -5.85 -0.07 14.38
CA SER A 116 -7.29 0.18 14.46
C SER A 116 -8.03 -0.22 13.19
N TRP A 117 -9.35 -0.04 13.21
CA TRP A 117 -10.27 -0.31 12.12
C TRP A 117 -10.54 0.97 11.33
N TYR A 118 -10.60 0.89 10.00
CA TYR A 118 -10.69 2.08 9.13
C TYR A 118 -11.86 1.93 8.16
N TRP A 119 -12.59 3.02 7.95
CA TRP A 119 -13.63 3.06 6.94
C TRP A 119 -13.05 3.37 5.55
N SER A 120 -13.69 2.83 4.52
CA SER A 120 -13.40 3.19 3.13
C SER A 120 -14.66 3.72 2.43
N SER A 121 -14.47 4.49 1.36
CA SER A 121 -15.56 5.05 0.56
C SER A 121 -16.11 4.08 -0.49
N THR A 122 -15.55 2.88 -0.63
CA THR A 122 -15.91 1.91 -1.65
C THR A 122 -16.26 0.57 -1.00
N GLU A 123 -17.39 -0.03 -1.38
CA GLU A 123 -17.77 -1.37 -0.91
C GLU A 123 -16.93 -2.45 -1.59
N VAL A 124 -16.08 -3.12 -0.83
CA VAL A 124 -15.43 -4.37 -1.24
C VAL A 124 -15.37 -5.27 -0.02
N ASN A 125 -15.84 -6.51 -0.17
CA ASN A 125 -15.88 -7.53 0.88
C ASN A 125 -14.59 -7.54 1.72
N SER A 126 -14.80 -7.51 3.04
CA SER A 126 -13.82 -7.58 4.13
C SER A 126 -12.47 -8.24 3.76
N LEU A 127 -11.39 -7.45 3.69
CA LEU A 127 -10.03 -7.99 3.74
C LEU A 127 -9.66 -8.21 5.21
N LYS A 128 -9.61 -9.47 5.65
CA LYS A 128 -9.10 -9.83 6.97
C LYS A 128 -7.60 -10.00 6.92
N GLY A 129 -6.82 -8.93 7.08
CA GLY A 129 -5.48 -9.11 7.65
C GLY A 129 -4.44 -8.04 7.42
N ALA A 130 -4.80 -6.81 7.72
CA ALA A 130 -4.02 -6.14 8.74
C ALA A 130 -4.76 -6.34 10.07
N CYS A 131 -4.26 -5.87 11.20
CA CYS A 131 -5.13 -5.57 12.35
C CYS A 131 -6.24 -4.53 12.01
N LEU A 132 -6.35 -4.18 10.73
CA LEU A 132 -7.55 -3.82 10.00
C LEU A 132 -8.36 -5.09 9.70
N GLU A 133 -9.14 -5.59 10.65
CA GLU A 133 -10.35 -6.27 10.21
C GLU A 133 -11.24 -5.16 9.61
N PHE A 134 -11.93 -5.46 8.51
CA PHE A 134 -12.82 -4.51 7.85
C PHE A 134 -14.18 -5.19 7.81
N GLU A 135 -15.14 -4.75 8.60
CA GLU A 135 -16.53 -5.15 8.41
C GLU A 135 -17.20 -4.19 7.43
N MET A 136 -18.05 -4.74 6.56
CA MET A 136 -18.89 -3.92 5.71
C MET A 136 -19.87 -3.17 6.61
N GLY A 137 -19.98 -1.86 6.44
CA GLY A 137 -21.00 -1.08 7.12
C GLY A 137 -22.37 -1.40 6.50
N TYR A 138 -23.06 -2.40 7.04
CA TYR A 138 -24.51 -2.47 7.02
C TYR A 138 -25.03 -3.07 8.33
N ASP A 139 -25.92 -2.28 8.94
CA ASP A 139 -26.78 -2.44 10.13
C ASP A 139 -26.17 -2.30 11.53
#